data_AF-A0A965ELU2-F1
#
_entry.id   AF-A0A965ELU2-F1
#
_cell.length_a   1.000
_cell.length_b   1.000
_cell.length_c   1.000
_cell.angle_alpha   90.00
_cell.angle_beta   90.00
_cell.angle_gamma   90.00
#
_symmetry.space_group_name_H-M   'P 1'
#
loop_
_entity.id
_entity.type
_entity.pdbx_description
1 polymer ?
#
loop_
_entity_poly.entity_id
_entity_poly.type
_entity_poly.pdbx_seq_one_letter_code
_entity_poly.pdbx_strand_id
1 'polypeptide(L)'
;DNREPPDLSLTVPKPLLFRPDAITDEVLALVEDRCAAHFGDLADFGFAVTRDQALQVLDHFIAERLPLFGTYQDAMIEDEPWMYHSHIGFYLNAGLILAAVSMYMMATGG
;
A
#
# COMPACT_ATOMS: atom_id res chain seq x y z
N ASP A 1 3.80 7.37 22.94
CA ASP A 1 4.11 5.93 23.05
C ASP A 1 3.34 5.26 21.93
N ASN A 2 3.95 4.38 21.12
CA ASN A 2 3.35 3.89 19.85
C ASN A 2 2.53 2.60 20.05
N ARG A 3 1.89 2.49 21.21
CA ARG A 3 1.24 1.25 21.70
C ARG A 3 -0.17 1.49 22.23
N GLU A 4 -0.82 2.54 21.74
CA GLU A 4 -2.20 2.79 22.14
C GLU A 4 -3.10 1.67 21.60
N PRO A 5 -4.11 1.22 22.37
CA PRO A 5 -5.03 0.22 21.91
C PRO A 5 -5.84 0.76 20.71
N PRO A 6 -6.24 -0.10 19.77
CA PRO A 6 -7.04 0.33 18.63
C PRO A 6 -8.34 0.99 19.08
N ASP A 7 -8.60 2.18 18.57
CA ASP A 7 -9.92 2.82 18.71
C ASP A 7 -10.85 2.26 17.62
N LEU A 8 -11.74 1.36 18.04
CA LEU A 8 -12.70 0.69 17.16
C LEU A 8 -13.78 1.64 16.59
N SER A 9 -13.82 2.91 17.04
CA SER A 9 -14.71 3.93 16.47
C SER A 9 -14.11 4.62 15.25
N LEU A 10 -12.81 4.48 15.01
CA LEU A 10 -12.14 5.04 13.85
C LEU A 10 -12.41 4.22 12.60
N THR A 11 -12.61 4.90 11.48
CA THR A 11 -12.70 4.27 10.16
C THR A 11 -11.32 4.24 9.53
N VAL A 12 -10.76 3.05 9.35
CA VAL A 12 -9.47 2.89 8.66
C VAL A 12 -9.63 3.31 7.19
N PRO A 13 -8.80 4.22 6.67
CA PRO A 13 -8.88 4.61 5.26
C PRO A 13 -8.64 3.40 4.36
N LYS A 14 -9.42 3.28 3.28
CA LYS A 14 -9.21 2.22 2.27
C LYS A 14 -7.88 2.42 1.54
N PRO A 15 -7.17 1.33 1.19
CA PRO A 15 -5.95 1.43 0.39
C PRO A 15 -6.26 2.05 -0.97
N LEU A 16 -5.31 2.79 -1.53
CA LEU A 16 -5.40 3.26 -2.91
C LEU A 16 -5.03 2.12 -3.85
N LEU A 17 -5.99 1.69 -4.66
CA LEU A 17 -5.83 0.61 -5.63
C LEU A 17 -6.01 1.13 -7.05
N PHE A 18 -5.31 0.51 -8.00
CA PHE A 18 -5.35 0.85 -9.41
C PHE A 18 -5.93 -0.30 -10.22
N ARG A 19 -6.80 0.03 -11.18
CA ARG A 19 -7.25 -0.97 -12.14
C ARG A 19 -6.06 -1.41 -13.00
N PRO A 20 -5.87 -2.72 -13.23
CA PRO A 20 -4.91 -3.23 -14.21
C PRO A 20 -5.07 -2.56 -15.57
N ASP A 21 -3.95 -2.17 -16.17
CA ASP A 21 -3.90 -1.76 -17.57
C ASP A 21 -3.67 -2.97 -18.49
N ALA A 22 -3.63 -2.75 -19.81
CA ALA A 22 -3.49 -3.83 -20.77
C ALA A 22 -2.22 -4.68 -20.58
N ILE A 23 -1.12 -4.06 -20.16
CA ILE A 23 0.14 -4.77 -19.89
C ILE A 23 -0.02 -5.63 -18.64
N THR A 24 -0.62 -5.06 -17.59
CA THR A 24 -0.86 -5.75 -16.33
C THR A 24 -1.80 -6.93 -16.53
N ASP A 25 -2.88 -6.76 -17.30
CA ASP A 25 -3.83 -7.83 -17.64
C ASP A 25 -3.14 -8.98 -18.40
N GLU A 26 -2.28 -8.67 -19.38
CA GLU A 26 -1.51 -9.67 -20.12
C GLU A 26 -0.60 -10.49 -19.20
N VAL A 27 0.08 -9.80 -18.26
CA VAL A 27 0.96 -10.46 -17.29
C VAL A 27 0.16 -11.29 -16.29
N LEU A 28 -0.99 -10.82 -15.80
CA LEU A 28 -1.85 -11.59 -14.91
C LEU A 28 -2.29 -12.90 -15.54
N ALA A 29 -2.73 -12.86 -16.81
CA ALA A 29 -3.11 -14.07 -17.55
C ALA A 29 -1.93 -15.03 -17.73
N LEU A 30 -0.72 -14.51 -18.00
CA LEU A 30 0.48 -15.32 -18.11
C LEU A 30 0.84 -15.99 -16.77
N VAL A 31 0.76 -15.26 -15.66
CA VAL A 31 1.04 -15.81 -14.33
C VAL A 31 0.00 -16.87 -13.97
N GLU A 32 -1.29 -16.65 -14.26
CA GLU A 32 -2.33 -17.64 -14.02
C GLU A 32 -2.07 -18.96 -14.76
N ASP A 33 -1.68 -18.90 -16.04
CA ASP A 33 -1.34 -20.07 -16.85
C ASP A 33 -0.09 -20.82 -16.32
N ARG A 34 0.97 -20.07 -15.99
CA ARG A 34 2.29 -20.66 -15.68
C ARG A 34 2.48 -21.03 -14.21
N CYS A 35 1.73 -20.39 -13.33
CA CYS A 35 1.92 -20.46 -11.88
C CYS A 35 0.64 -20.93 -11.16
N ALA A 36 -0.28 -21.62 -11.84
CA ALA A 36 -1.57 -22.04 -11.29
C ALA A 36 -1.48 -22.84 -9.96
N ALA A 37 -0.34 -23.51 -9.69
CA ALA A 37 -0.11 -24.28 -8.46
C ALA A 37 0.66 -23.50 -7.38
N HIS A 38 1.01 -22.24 -7.61
CA HIS A 38 1.71 -21.41 -6.63
C HIS A 38 0.73 -20.88 -5.56
N PHE A 39 1.25 -20.61 -4.37
CA PHE A 39 0.48 -20.01 -3.29
C PHE A 39 0.09 -18.57 -3.62
N GLY A 40 -1.16 -18.21 -3.32
CA GLY A 40 -1.72 -16.87 -3.50
C GLY A 40 -2.92 -16.86 -4.44
N ASP A 41 -3.52 -15.69 -4.58
CA ASP A 41 -4.61 -15.43 -5.53
C ASP A 41 -4.26 -14.15 -6.31
N LEU A 42 -4.62 -14.12 -7.59
CA LEU A 42 -4.49 -12.96 -8.48
C LEU A 42 -5.74 -12.06 -8.47
N ALA A 43 -6.83 -12.54 -7.86
CA ALA A 43 -8.06 -11.78 -7.68
C ALA A 43 -7.77 -10.43 -7.01
N ASP A 44 -8.48 -9.40 -7.46
CA ASP A 44 -8.40 -8.04 -6.94
C ASP A 44 -6.99 -7.41 -6.99
N PHE A 45 -6.12 -7.85 -7.91
CA PHE A 45 -4.82 -7.21 -8.13
C PHE A 45 -5.00 -5.72 -8.41
N GLY A 46 -4.47 -4.89 -7.51
CA GLY A 46 -4.63 -3.44 -7.56
C GLY A 46 -3.39 -2.63 -7.18
N PHE A 47 -2.22 -3.26 -7.14
CA PHE A 47 -0.98 -2.57 -6.78
C PHE A 47 -0.53 -1.58 -7.87
N ALA A 48 0.21 -0.55 -7.45
CA ALA A 48 0.86 0.35 -8.39
C ALA A 48 1.94 -0.39 -9.19
N VAL A 49 1.88 -0.27 -10.52
CA VAL A 49 2.85 -0.87 -11.45
C VAL A 49 3.72 0.20 -12.15
N THR A 50 3.42 1.47 -11.93
CA THR A 50 4.19 2.62 -12.44
C THR A 50 4.68 3.50 -11.32
N ARG A 51 5.72 4.30 -11.60
CA ARG A 51 6.25 5.30 -10.66
C ARG A 51 5.18 6.31 -10.23
N ASP A 52 4.39 6.83 -11.17
CA ASP A 52 3.39 7.85 -10.88
C ASP A 52 2.26 7.33 -9.99
N GLN A 53 1.85 6.08 -10.18
CA GLN A 53 0.90 5.41 -9.29
C GLN A 53 1.52 5.19 -7.90
N ALA A 54 2.80 4.79 -7.83
CA ALA A 54 3.46 4.57 -6.55
C ALA A 54 3.60 5.87 -5.74
N LEU A 55 3.86 7.01 -6.41
CA LEU A 55 3.85 8.33 -5.78
C LEU A 55 2.46 8.72 -5.26
N GLN A 56 1.39 8.40 -6.01
CA GLN A 56 0.02 8.61 -5.51
C GLN A 56 -0.29 7.78 -4.26
N VAL A 57 0.23 6.54 -4.16
CA VAL A 57 0.07 5.75 -2.92
C VAL A 57 0.79 6.40 -1.75
N LEU A 58 1.99 6.95 -1.98
CA LEU A 58 2.74 7.68 -0.96
C LEU A 58 1.98 8.95 -0.51
N ASP A 59 1.44 9.73 -1.44
CA ASP A 59 0.62 10.91 -1.12
C ASP A 59 -0.62 10.53 -0.31
N HIS A 60 -1.32 9.46 -0.72
CA HIS A 60 -2.47 8.92 0.01
C HIS A 60 -2.10 8.48 1.43
N PHE A 61 -0.92 7.88 1.61
CA PHE A 61 -0.42 7.58 2.95
C PHE A 61 -0.16 8.84 3.77
N ILE A 62 0.52 9.85 3.20
CA ILE A 62 0.86 11.10 3.89
C ILE A 62 -0.42 11.82 4.35
N ALA A 63 -1.43 11.89 3.48
CA ALA A 63 -2.68 12.58 3.78
C ALA A 63 -3.55 11.83 4.80
N GLU A 64 -3.75 10.53 4.62
CA GLU A 64 -4.81 9.79 5.33
C GLU A 64 -4.30 8.97 6.52
N ARG A 65 -3.02 8.59 6.53
CA ARG A 65 -2.51 7.56 7.46
C ARG A 65 -1.33 8.01 8.30
N LEU A 66 -0.42 8.82 7.75
CA LEU A 66 0.73 9.33 8.48
C LEU A 66 0.36 10.04 9.80
N PRO A 67 -0.76 10.81 9.90
CA PRO A 67 -1.17 11.42 11.17
C PRO A 67 -1.43 10.42 12.31
N LEU A 68 -1.85 9.20 11.98
CA LEU A 68 -2.24 8.15 12.93
C LEU A 68 -1.28 6.95 12.93
N PHE A 69 -0.26 6.96 12.06
CA PHE A 69 0.70 5.87 11.90
C PHE A 69 1.41 5.54 13.22
N GLY A 70 1.93 6.55 13.93
CA GLY A 70 2.66 6.34 15.18
C GLY A 70 1.77 5.80 16.31
N THR A 71 0.55 6.33 16.44
CA THR A 71 -0.41 5.94 17.48
C THR A 71 -0.79 4.47 17.39
N TYR A 72 -1.06 3.99 16.17
CA TYR A 72 -1.56 2.63 15.89
C TYR A 72 -0.52 1.71 15.24
N GLN A 73 0.77 2.00 15.40
CA GLN A 73 1.83 1.27 14.72
C GLN A 73 1.85 -0.23 15.07
N ASP A 74 1.61 -0.55 16.34
CA ASP A 74 1.60 -1.92 16.86
C ASP A 74 0.17 -2.49 16.97
N ALA A 75 -0.85 -1.73 16.58
CA ALA A 75 -2.25 -2.15 16.71
C ALA A 75 -2.64 -3.13 15.60
N MET A 76 -3.30 -4.22 15.99
CA MET A 76 -3.90 -5.20 15.07
C MET A 76 -5.39 -5.30 15.38
N ILE A 77 -6.21 -5.18 14.34
CA ILE A 77 -7.67 -5.36 14.40
C ILE A 77 -8.04 -6.44 13.38
N GLU A 78 -8.94 -7.35 13.76
CA GLU A 78 -9.51 -8.34 12.84
C GLU A 78 -10.21 -7.64 11.68
N ASP A 79 -10.11 -8.20 10.47
CA ASP A 79 -10.67 -7.65 9.23
C ASP A 79 -10.14 -6.28 8.76
N GLU A 80 -9.16 -5.69 9.46
CA GLU A 80 -8.48 -4.45 9.05
C GLU A 80 -6.99 -4.70 8.76
N PRO A 81 -6.64 -5.45 7.70
CA PRO A 81 -5.27 -5.89 7.43
C PRO A 81 -4.32 -4.73 7.06
N TRP A 82 -4.87 -3.57 6.70
CA TRP A 82 -4.11 -2.44 6.20
C TRP A 82 -3.73 -1.45 7.31
N MET A 83 -4.59 -1.30 8.32
CA MET A 83 -4.49 -0.30 9.39
C MET A 83 -3.99 1.06 8.85
N TYR A 84 -3.13 1.73 9.60
CA TYR A 84 -2.53 3.01 9.21
C TYR A 84 -1.15 2.85 8.56
N HIS A 85 -0.80 1.66 8.07
CA HIS A 85 0.52 1.45 7.44
C HIS A 85 0.63 2.11 6.06
N SER A 86 1.87 2.30 5.60
CA SER A 86 2.16 3.03 4.36
C SER A 86 2.00 2.23 3.08
N HIS A 87 2.10 0.91 3.14
CA HIS A 87 2.01 -0.02 2.00
C HIS A 87 2.96 0.31 0.82
N ILE A 88 4.04 1.07 1.06
CA ILE A 88 5.00 1.47 0.03
C ILE A 88 6.23 0.54 -0.09
N GLY A 89 6.33 -0.48 0.76
CA GLY A 89 7.51 -1.36 0.82
C GLY A 89 7.82 -2.06 -0.51
N PHE A 90 6.79 -2.54 -1.22
CA PHE A 90 6.94 -3.16 -2.53
C PHE A 90 7.54 -2.18 -3.55
N TYR A 91 7.08 -0.94 -3.54
CA TYR A 91 7.49 0.10 -4.48
C TYR A 91 8.91 0.61 -4.21
N LEU A 92 9.31 0.66 -2.93
CA LEU A 92 10.69 0.95 -2.54
C LEU A 92 11.64 -0.16 -3.00
N ASN A 93 11.27 -1.42 -2.75
CA ASN A 93 12.10 -2.57 -3.10
C ASN A 93 12.25 -2.78 -4.61
N ALA A 94 11.20 -2.44 -5.38
CA ALA A 94 11.22 -2.47 -6.84
C ALA A 94 11.84 -1.21 -7.48
N GLY A 95 12.19 -0.18 -6.69
CA GLY A 95 12.77 1.07 -7.18
C GLY A 95 11.78 2.04 -7.84
N LEU A 96 10.47 1.79 -7.74
CA LEU A 96 9.43 2.73 -8.20
C LEU A 96 9.44 4.01 -7.36
N ILE A 97 9.79 3.90 -6.07
CA ILE A 97 10.03 5.02 -5.15
C ILE A 97 11.47 4.94 -4.66
N LEU A 98 12.16 6.07 -4.58
CA LEU A 98 13.46 6.16 -3.92
C LEU A 98 13.25 6.55 -2.45
N ALA A 99 14.01 5.95 -1.53
CA ALA A 99 13.92 6.26 -0.11
C ALA A 99 14.09 7.77 0.18
N ALA A 100 15.00 8.44 -0.54
CA ALA A 100 15.19 9.89 -0.41
C ALA A 100 13.95 10.69 -0.81
N VAL A 101 13.25 10.28 -1.87
CA VAL A 101 12.02 10.94 -2.33
C VAL A 101 10.90 10.73 -1.32
N SER A 102 10.72 9.51 -0.80
CA SER A 102 9.69 9.25 0.21
C SER A 102 9.94 10.05 1.50
N MET A 103 11.19 10.13 1.95
CA MET A 103 11.54 10.93 3.14
C MET A 103 11.27 12.42 2.92
N TYR A 104 11.59 12.95 1.73
CA TYR A 104 11.34 14.34 1.40
C TYR A 104 9.84 14.67 1.43
N MET A 105 9.01 13.88 0.74
CA MET A 105 7.57 14.12 0.68
C MET A 105 6.90 14.01 2.06
N MET A 106 7.30 13.04 2.88
CA MET A 106 6.81 12.94 4.27
C MET A 106 7.20 14.14 5.13
N ALA A 107 8.36 14.76 4.86
CA ALA A 107 8.81 15.94 5.59
C ALA A 107 8.13 17.24 5.11
N THR A 108 7.70 17.31 3.84
CA THR A 108 7.05 18.50 3.25
C THR A 108 5.52 18.42 3.25
N GLY A 109 4.94 17.25 3.50
CA GLY A 109 3.50 17.04 3.49
C GLY A 109 2.90 16.78 2.10
N GLY A 110 3.69 16.21 1.18
CA GLY A 110 3.35 16.08 -0.25
C GLY A 110 4.19 17.00 -1.12
#